data_AF-A0A9W7ZNR1-F1
#
_entry.id   AF-A0A9W7ZNR1-F1
#
_cell.length_a   1.000
_cell.length_b   1.000
_cell.length_c   1.000
_cell.angle_alpha   90.00
_cell.angle_beta   90.00
_cell.angle_gamma   90.00
#
_symmetry.space_group_name_H-M   'P 1'
#
loop_
_entity.id
_entity.type
_entity.pdbx_description
1 polymer ?
#
loop_
_entity_poly.entity_id
_entity_poly.type
_entity_poly.pdbx_seq_one_letter_code
_entity_poly.pdbx_strand_id
1 'polypeptide(L)'
;KRTAAALPFVIAAFNPVANAYTVVGLAGDPKAPSNRQGRAGRSEGDEEIDQRNPFSQAFRQTADRTGARTKHDSFEGSVVEIAGPDLATFIEYLHLYL
;
A
#
# COMPACT_ATOMS: atom_id res chain seq x y z
N LYS A 1 16.67 -17.67 16.60
CA LYS A 1 16.61 -16.92 15.32
C LYS A 1 15.57 -15.81 15.48
N ARG A 2 15.94 -14.53 15.35
CA ARG A 2 14.96 -13.44 15.31
C ARG A 2 14.23 -13.52 13.97
N THR A 3 12.95 -13.86 13.98
CA THR A 3 12.08 -13.70 12.83
C THR A 3 11.73 -12.23 12.70
N ALA A 4 12.07 -11.61 11.57
CA ALA A 4 11.70 -10.24 11.28
C ALA A 4 10.18 -10.17 11.10
N ALA A 5 9.55 -9.10 11.60
CA ALA A 5 8.14 -8.83 11.34
C ALA A 5 7.92 -8.68 9.82
N ALA A 6 6.82 -9.25 9.29
CA ALA A 6 6.45 -9.05 7.90
C ALA A 6 5.93 -7.62 7.72
N LEU A 7 6.79 -6.74 7.19
CA LEU A 7 6.45 -5.35 6.93
C LEU A 7 5.81 -5.23 5.53
N PRO A 8 4.90 -4.25 5.34
CA PRO A 8 4.42 -3.91 4.01
C PRO A 8 5.57 -3.48 3.11
N PHE A 9 5.48 -3.82 1.82
CA PHE A 9 6.52 -3.56 0.83
C PHE A 9 5.91 -2.92 -0.43
N VAL A 10 6.62 -1.98 -1.04
CA VAL A 10 6.17 -1.28 -2.26
C VAL A 10 7.21 -1.46 -3.35
N ILE A 11 6.75 -1.82 -4.56
CA ILE A 11 7.57 -1.91 -5.77
C ILE A 11 7.10 -0.84 -6.75
N ALA A 12 8.03 -0.15 -7.39
CA ALA A 12 7.75 0.79 -8.47
C ALA A 12 8.58 0.42 -9.71
N ALA A 13 7.92 0.23 -10.86
CA ALA A 13 8.55 -0.08 -12.14
C ALA A 13 8.31 1.06 -13.14
N PHE A 14 9.38 1.61 -13.71
CA PHE A 14 9.29 2.73 -14.65
C PHE A 14 8.96 2.27 -16.06
N ASN A 15 7.96 2.91 -16.68
CA ASN A 15 7.66 2.81 -18.10
C ASN A 15 8.11 4.10 -18.82
N PRO A 16 9.18 4.06 -19.63
CA PRO A 16 9.72 5.25 -20.29
C PRO A 16 8.84 5.78 -21.42
N VAL A 17 8.01 4.94 -22.04
CA VAL A 17 7.11 5.35 -23.13
C VAL A 17 5.96 6.20 -22.58
N ALA A 18 5.41 5.81 -21.44
CA ALA A 18 4.34 6.54 -20.76
C ALA A 18 4.85 7.64 -19.82
N ASN A 19 6.16 7.68 -19.53
CA ASN A 19 6.76 8.48 -18.47
C ASN A 19 6.00 8.33 -17.13
N ALA A 20 5.75 7.09 -16.74
CA ALA A 20 4.94 6.74 -15.58
C ALA A 20 5.53 5.53 -14.85
N TYR A 21 5.14 5.35 -13.59
CA TYR A 21 5.53 4.21 -12.78
C TYR A 21 4.31 3.35 -12.47
N THR A 22 4.41 2.04 -12.72
CA THR A 22 3.49 1.08 -12.13
C THR A 22 3.95 0.78 -10.72
N VAL A 23 3.12 1.12 -9.74
CA VAL A 23 3.38 0.94 -8.31
C VAL A 23 2.49 -0.15 -7.76
N VAL A 24 3.10 -1.12 -7.07
CA VAL A 24 2.44 -2.27 -6.46
C VAL A 24 2.72 -2.29 -4.98
N GLY A 25 1.67 -2.28 -4.16
CA GLY A 25 1.75 -2.42 -2.71
C GLY A 25 1.49 -3.85 -2.26
N LEU A 26 2.39 -4.43 -1.47
CA LEU A 26 2.32 -5.80 -0.97
C LEU A 26 2.11 -5.77 0.54
N ALA A 27 0.99 -6.32 1.00
CA ALA A 27 0.69 -6.43 2.43
C ALA A 27 1.67 -7.40 3.12
N GLY A 28 2.09 -7.07 4.35
CA GLY A 28 2.82 -8.00 5.20
C GLY A 28 1.90 -9.11 5.73
N ASP A 29 2.45 -10.30 6.00
CA ASP A 29 1.71 -11.41 6.59
C ASP A 29 1.31 -11.08 8.05
N PRO A 30 0.00 -10.96 8.37
CA PRO A 30 -0.45 -10.65 9.73
C PRO A 30 -0.18 -11.77 10.74
N LYS A 31 0.08 -13.01 10.28
CA LYS A 31 0.44 -14.15 11.13
C LYS A 31 1.95 -14.29 11.33
N ALA A 32 2.76 -13.49 10.64
CA ALA A 32 4.18 -13.45 10.90
C ALA A 32 4.42 -12.95 12.34
N PRO A 33 5.34 -13.57 13.11
CA PRO A 33 5.61 -13.15 14.48
C PRO A 33 6.13 -11.72 14.49
N SER A 34 5.29 -10.77 14.90
CA SER A 34 5.63 -9.35 15.02
C SER A 34 5.74 -8.98 16.49
N ASN A 35 6.84 -8.33 16.88
CA ASN A 35 7.03 -7.78 18.22
C ASN A 35 6.27 -6.46 18.43
N ARG A 36 5.22 -6.15 17.65
CA ARG A 36 4.41 -4.95 17.85
C ARG A 36 3.31 -5.22 18.87
N GLN A 37 3.69 -5.13 20.14
CA GLN A 37 2.76 -4.80 21.21
C GLN A 37 2.23 -3.38 20.95
N GLY A 38 1.13 -3.24 20.20
CA GLY A 38 0.57 -1.92 19.92
C GLY A 38 -0.35 -1.84 18.71
N ARG A 39 -1.42 -2.65 18.71
CA ARG A 39 -2.78 -2.34 18.23
C ARG A 39 -3.65 -3.56 18.58
N ALA A 40 -3.93 -3.71 19.87
CA ALA A 40 -4.90 -4.68 20.35
C ALA A 40 -6.31 -4.19 19.98
N GLY A 41 -7.12 -5.08 19.40
CA GLY A 41 -8.56 -4.88 19.29
C GLY A 41 -9.21 -5.39 18.00
N ARG A 42 -9.07 -6.68 17.67
CA ARG A 42 -10.12 -7.39 16.93
C ARG A 42 -10.31 -8.77 17.57
N SER A 43 -11.45 -8.93 18.21
CA SER A 43 -11.87 -10.15 18.89
C SER A 43 -12.00 -11.31 17.91
N GLU A 44 -11.65 -12.50 18.40
CA GLU A 44 -12.02 -13.78 17.79
C GLU A 44 -13.54 -13.94 17.91
N GLY A 45 -14.23 -13.87 16.79
CA GLY A 45 -15.68 -14.03 16.74
C GLY A 45 -16.30 -13.00 15.81
N ASP A 46 -16.87 -13.53 14.73
CA ASP A 46 -17.69 -12.86 13.72
C ASP A 46 -16.95 -12.13 12.59
N GLU A 47 -17.23 -12.67 11.40
CA GLU A 47 -17.01 -12.15 10.05
C GLU A 47 -15.62 -12.39 9.45
N GLU A 48 -15.63 -12.84 8.19
CA GLU A 48 -14.51 -12.81 7.26
C GLU A 48 -14.07 -11.35 7.07
N ILE A 49 -13.37 -10.78 8.06
CA ILE A 49 -12.93 -9.39 8.03
C ILE A 49 -11.95 -9.25 6.88
N ASP A 50 -12.48 -8.84 5.73
CA ASP A 50 -11.85 -8.39 4.50
C ASP A 50 -10.32 -8.36 4.63
N GLN A 51 -9.67 -9.46 4.22
CA GLN A 51 -8.21 -9.53 4.02
C GLN A 51 -7.80 -8.66 2.82
N ARG A 52 -8.36 -7.45 2.71
CA ARG A 52 -8.07 -6.52 1.65
C ARG A 52 -6.76 -5.84 1.97
N ASN A 53 -5.88 -5.86 1.00
CA ASN A 53 -4.58 -5.20 1.06
C ASN A 53 -4.76 -3.70 1.42
N PRO A 54 -4.14 -3.18 2.51
CA PRO A 54 -4.33 -1.81 2.98
C PRO A 54 -3.89 -0.75 1.96
N PHE A 55 -3.00 -1.12 1.04
CA PHE A 55 -2.58 -0.26 -0.06
C PHE A 55 -3.75 0.17 -0.96
N SER A 56 -4.83 -0.62 -1.03
CA SER A 56 -6.02 -0.29 -1.82
C SER A 56 -6.71 1.01 -1.40
N GLN A 57 -6.71 1.30 -0.10
CA GLN A 57 -7.25 2.54 0.45
C GLN A 57 -6.17 3.62 0.52
N ALA A 58 -4.96 3.25 0.95
CA ALA A 58 -3.85 4.17 1.10
C ALA A 58 -3.48 4.86 -0.22
N PHE A 59 -3.46 4.14 -1.34
CA PHE A 59 -3.17 4.73 -2.66
C PHE A 59 -4.21 5.76 -3.08
N ARG A 60 -5.51 5.48 -2.86
CA ARG A 60 -6.58 6.44 -3.16
C ARG A 60 -6.47 7.70 -2.31
N GLN A 61 -6.30 7.53 -0.99
CA GLN A 61 -6.15 8.66 -0.07
C GLN A 61 -4.91 9.50 -0.38
N THR A 62 -3.81 8.87 -0.77
CA THR A 62 -2.58 9.56 -1.17
C THR A 62 -2.78 10.33 -2.47
N ALA A 63 -3.44 9.74 -3.47
CA ALA A 63 -3.78 10.42 -4.72
C ALA A 63 -4.66 11.65 -4.46
N ASP A 64 -5.72 11.50 -3.65
CA ASP A 64 -6.62 12.60 -3.28
C ASP A 64 -5.88 13.71 -2.53
N ARG A 65 -4.98 13.34 -1.62
CA ARG A 65 -4.20 14.29 -0.78
C ARG A 65 -3.18 15.09 -1.59
N THR A 66 -2.52 14.44 -2.55
CA THR A 66 -1.40 15.02 -3.31
C THR A 66 -1.82 15.64 -4.64
N GLY A 67 -3.00 15.26 -5.16
CA GLY A 67 -3.41 15.58 -6.52
C GLY A 67 -2.56 14.88 -7.58
N ALA A 68 -1.80 13.84 -7.20
CA ALA A 68 -0.95 13.10 -8.13
C ALA A 68 -1.79 12.49 -9.26
N ARG A 69 -1.29 12.58 -10.48
CA ARG A 69 -1.94 11.99 -11.64
C ARG A 69 -1.75 10.48 -11.58
N THR A 70 -2.85 9.81 -11.26
CA THR A 70 -2.86 8.37 -11.04
C THR A 70 -3.92 7.68 -11.92
N LYS A 71 -3.66 6.43 -12.28
CA LYS A 71 -4.67 5.52 -12.81
C LYS A 71 -4.76 4.32 -11.88
N HIS A 72 -5.92 4.17 -11.24
CA HIS A 72 -6.23 3.01 -10.43
C HIS A 72 -6.86 1.92 -11.31
N ASP A 73 -6.42 0.68 -11.15
CA ASP A 73 -7.14 -0.45 -11.72
C ASP A 73 -8.46 -0.64 -10.97
N SER A 74 -9.54 -0.90 -11.71
CA SER A 74 -10.86 -1.19 -11.13
C SER A 74 -10.92 -2.58 -10.50
N PHE A 75 -10.03 -3.50 -10.91
CA PHE A 75 -9.98 -4.87 -10.43
C PHE A 75 -9.05 -5.08 -9.25
N GLU A 76 -7.92 -4.36 -9.16
CA GLU A 76 -6.94 -4.53 -8.08
C GLU A 76 -6.45 -3.19 -7.50
N GLY A 77 -6.98 -2.82 -6.34
CA GLY A 77 -6.71 -1.51 -5.71
C GLY A 77 -5.28 -1.31 -5.21
N SER A 78 -4.51 -2.39 -5.00
CA SER A 78 -3.10 -2.34 -4.59
C SER A 78 -2.11 -2.12 -5.73
N VAL A 79 -2.61 -1.84 -6.94
CA VAL A 79 -1.81 -1.42 -8.10
C VAL A 79 -2.27 -0.04 -8.55
N VAL A 80 -1.33 0.86 -8.79
CA VAL A 80 -1.60 2.20 -9.29
C VAL A 80 -0.52 2.63 -10.28
N GLU A 81 -0.92 3.23 -11.39
CA GLU A 81 0.02 3.92 -12.28
C GLU A 81 0.13 5.38 -11.84
N ILE A 82 1.35 5.90 -11.71
CA ILE A 82 1.63 7.27 -11.25
C ILE A 82 2.48 7.98 -12.30
N ALA A 83 2.13 9.22 -12.68
CA ALA A 83 2.97 10.02 -13.57
C ALA A 83 4.37 10.23 -12.97
N GLY A 84 5.41 10.14 -13.80
CA GLY A 84 6.81 10.21 -13.37
C GLY A 84 7.15 11.40 -12.45
N PRO A 85 6.75 12.63 -12.80
CA PRO A 85 6.99 13.81 -11.96
C PRO A 85 6.32 13.76 -10.59
N ASP A 86 5.26 12.95 -10.42
CA ASP A 86 4.43 12.94 -9.21
C ASP A 86 4.86 11.84 -8.22
N LEU A 87 5.74 10.91 -8.65
CA LEU A 87 6.13 9.73 -7.84
C LEU A 87 6.74 10.12 -6.48
N ALA A 88 7.69 11.06 -6.47
CA ALA A 88 8.41 11.42 -5.25
C ALA A 88 7.46 11.94 -4.16
N THR A 89 6.62 12.92 -4.52
CA THR A 89 5.59 13.46 -3.64
C THR A 89 4.58 12.39 -3.23
N PHE A 90 4.19 11.49 -4.12
CA PHE A 90 3.29 10.40 -3.77
C PHE A 90 3.87 9.50 -2.68
N ILE A 91 5.13 9.05 -2.81
CA ILE A 91 5.78 8.16 -1.83
C ILE A 91 5.98 8.86 -0.48
N GLU A 92 6.30 10.15 -0.47
CA GLU A 92 6.39 10.95 0.76
C GLU A 92 5.07 10.98 1.53
N TYR A 93 3.92 11.05 0.87
CA TYR A 93 2.63 11.08 1.57
C TYR A 93 2.07 9.68 1.87
N LEU A 94 2.44 8.67 1.09
CA LEU A 94 1.95 7.31 1.23
C LEU A 94 2.19 6.74 2.65
N HIS A 95 3.33 7.05 3.26
CA HIS A 95 3.66 6.54 4.59
C HIS A 95 2.72 7.04 5.71
N LEU A 96 1.91 8.07 5.46
CA LEU A 96 0.93 8.57 6.42
C LEU A 96 -0.33 7.69 6.51
N TYR A 97 -0.52 6.81 5.53
CA TYR A 97 -1.73 6.00 5.35
C TYR A 97 -1.49 4.49 5.54
N LEU A 98 -0.29 4.07 5.96
CA LEU A 98 0.14 2.68 6.21
C LEU A 98 0.48 2.44 7.68
#